data_AF-A0A0S3TFU5-F1
#
_entry.id   AF-A0A0S3TFU5-F1
#
_cell.length_a   1.000
_cell.length_b   1.000
_cell.length_c   1.000
_cell.angle_alpha   90.00
_cell.angle_beta   90.00
_cell.angle_gamma   90.00
#
_symmetry.space_group_name_H-M   'P 1'
#
loop_
_entity.id
_entity.type
_entity.pdbx_description
1 polymer ?
#
loop_
_entity_poly.entity_id
_entity_poly.type
_entity_poly.pdbx_seq_one_letter_code
_entity_poly.pdbx_strand_id
1 'polypeptide(L)'
;LTDLLATSRSTPGELVMCQEKLVQEAVDTLLDNGIRGQPMRDGHNKVYKSFSDVIEGKEGRFRETLLGKRVDYSGRSVIVVGPSLSLHQCGLPREIAIELFQTFVIRGLIWQHGASNIGIAKSKIREKEPIVWEILQEVMQGHPVLLNRAPTLHRLGIQAFQPILVEGRAICLHPLVCKGFNADFDGDQMAVHVPLSLEAQAEARLLMFSHMNLLSPAIGDPISVPTQDMLIGLYVLTIGNRRGICANRYNPYNCGNYQNKTVDNNNYKYTKEKEPYFCSSYDALGAYRQKRISLDSPLWLRWKL
;
A
#
# COMPACT_ATOMS: atom_id res chain seq x y z
N LEU A 1 3.15 63.34 20.69
CA LEU A 1 1.84 63.76 21.26
C LEU A 1 1.67 65.27 21.25
N THR A 2 2.65 66.03 21.76
CA THR A 2 2.67 67.50 21.73
C THR A 2 2.67 68.10 20.31
N ASP A 3 3.39 67.51 19.36
CA ASP A 3 3.43 68.01 17.97
C ASP A 3 2.14 67.77 17.17
N LEU A 4 1.37 66.71 17.50
CA LEU A 4 0.06 66.45 16.88
C LEU A 4 -1.00 67.46 17.35
N LEU A 5 -1.00 67.80 18.65
CA LEU A 5 -1.89 68.79 19.24
C LEU A 5 -1.62 70.22 18.77
N ALA A 6 -0.36 70.55 18.43
CA ALA A 6 0.01 71.87 17.92
C ALA A 6 -0.39 72.10 16.45
N THR A 7 -0.61 71.02 15.68
CA THR A 7 -0.79 71.09 14.22
C THR A 7 -2.24 70.84 13.77
N SER A 8 -3.08 70.22 14.62
CA SER A 8 -4.46 69.87 14.26
C SER A 8 -5.49 70.90 14.75
N ARG A 9 -6.38 71.36 13.86
CA ARG A 9 -7.53 72.25 14.18
C ARG A 9 -8.70 71.58 14.92
N SER A 10 -8.57 70.31 15.29
CA SER A 10 -9.63 69.46 15.87
C SER A 10 -9.67 69.55 17.39
N THR A 11 -10.87 69.40 17.97
CA THR A 11 -11.03 69.43 19.43
C THR A 11 -10.31 68.25 20.09
N PRO A 12 -9.85 68.37 21.36
CA PRO A 12 -9.15 67.27 22.04
C PRO A 12 -9.92 65.94 22.04
N GLY A 13 -11.27 66.01 22.07
CA GLY A 13 -12.13 64.84 21.96
C GLY A 13 -12.10 64.16 20.59
N GLU A 14 -12.11 64.92 19.50
CA GLU A 14 -12.01 64.40 18.13
C GLU A 14 -10.68 63.67 17.88
N LEU A 15 -9.59 64.17 18.45
CA LEU A 15 -8.27 63.54 18.36
C LEU A 15 -8.23 62.17 19.04
N VAL A 16 -8.87 62.04 20.21
CA VAL A 16 -8.97 60.76 20.93
C VAL A 16 -9.78 59.77 20.11
N MET A 17 -10.93 60.18 19.59
CA MET A 17 -11.77 59.34 18.72
C MET A 17 -11.02 58.84 17.47
N CYS A 18 -10.18 59.69 16.87
CA CYS A 18 -9.33 59.29 15.73
C CYS A 18 -8.28 58.23 16.11
N GLN A 19 -7.66 58.34 17.29
CA GLN A 19 -6.68 57.37 17.77
C GLN A 19 -7.34 56.04 18.15
N GLU A 20 -8.50 56.06 18.82
CA GLU A 20 -9.28 54.86 19.13
C GLU A 20 -9.65 54.08 17.87
N LYS A 21 -10.02 54.79 16.79
CA LYS A 21 -10.30 54.17 15.50
C LYS A 21 -9.09 53.45 14.92
N LEU A 22 -7.91 54.06 14.96
CA LEU A 22 -6.66 53.45 14.47
C LEU A 22 -6.29 52.21 15.29
N VAL A 23 -6.48 52.25 16.61
CA VAL A 23 -6.27 51.07 17.47
C VAL A 23 -7.25 49.96 17.14
N GLN A 24 -8.54 50.28 16.92
CA GLN A 24 -9.52 49.27 16.51
C GLN A 24 -9.17 48.65 15.15
N GLU A 25 -8.73 49.45 14.18
CA GLU A 25 -8.27 48.94 12.88
C GLU A 25 -7.04 48.03 13.02
N ALA A 26 -6.11 48.34 13.93
CA ALA A 26 -4.96 47.47 14.22
C ALA A 26 -5.38 46.14 14.88
N VAL A 27 -6.37 46.17 15.77
CA VAL A 27 -6.91 44.96 16.42
C VAL A 27 -7.68 44.10 15.42
N ASP A 28 -8.54 44.72 14.60
CA ASP A 28 -9.32 44.03 13.58
C ASP A 28 -8.40 43.35 12.55
N THR A 29 -7.36 44.05 12.08
CA THR A 29 -6.39 43.49 11.13
C THR A 29 -5.54 42.36 11.71
N LEU A 30 -5.24 42.39 13.01
CA LEU A 30 -4.52 41.32 13.70
C LEU A 30 -5.38 40.05 13.82
N LEU A 31 -6.65 40.21 14.21
CA LEU A 31 -7.57 39.10 14.41
C LEU A 31 -8.04 38.50 13.09
N ASP A 32 -8.53 39.35 12.18
CA ASP A 32 -9.08 38.95 10.89
C ASP A 32 -8.94 40.08 9.84
N ASN A 33 -7.91 39.93 9.01
CA ASN A 33 -7.50 40.93 8.03
C ASN A 33 -8.41 40.88 6.79
N GLY A 34 -9.56 41.54 6.88
CA GLY A 34 -10.54 41.60 5.79
C GLY A 34 -11.97 41.84 6.24
N ILE A 35 -12.26 41.70 7.54
CA ILE A 35 -13.61 41.91 8.10
C ILE A 35 -14.21 43.26 7.70
N ARG A 36 -13.41 44.33 7.67
CA ARG A 36 -13.87 45.71 7.41
C ARG A 36 -13.48 46.26 6.05
N GLY A 37 -13.33 45.42 5.03
CA GLY A 37 -13.14 45.87 3.64
C GLY A 37 -11.78 45.50 3.08
N GLN A 38 -11.01 46.48 2.57
CA GLN A 38 -9.73 46.18 1.92
C GLN A 38 -8.71 45.68 2.96
N PRO A 39 -8.10 44.50 2.72
CA PRO A 39 -7.14 43.94 3.66
C PRO A 39 -5.87 44.79 3.68
N MET A 40 -5.31 44.98 4.87
CA MET A 40 -4.04 45.67 5.01
C MET A 40 -2.90 44.88 4.37
N ARG A 41 -2.00 45.61 3.71
CA ARG A 41 -0.87 45.08 2.96
C ARG A 41 0.43 45.70 3.45
N ASP A 42 1.53 44.98 3.26
CA ASP A 42 2.86 45.50 3.48
C ASP A 42 3.29 46.46 2.35
N GLY A 43 4.50 47.03 2.47
CA GLY A 43 5.09 47.89 1.44
C GLY A 43 5.37 47.18 0.10
N HIS A 44 5.30 45.84 0.07
CA HIS A 44 5.43 45.01 -1.12
C HIS A 44 4.08 44.49 -1.64
N ASN A 45 2.95 45.09 -1.20
CA ASN A 45 1.60 44.75 -1.60
C ASN A 45 1.16 43.31 -1.23
N LYS A 46 1.83 42.68 -0.26
CA LYS A 46 1.45 41.38 0.31
C LYS A 46 0.49 41.60 1.48
N VAL A 47 -0.61 40.87 1.46
CA VAL A 47 -1.61 40.89 2.54
C VAL A 47 -1.01 40.29 3.81
N TYR A 48 -1.17 40.97 4.95
CA TYR A 48 -0.78 40.41 6.25
C TYR A 48 -1.66 39.21 6.60
N LYS A 49 -1.04 38.12 7.09
CA LYS A 49 -1.79 36.98 7.61
C LYS A 49 -2.31 37.30 9.01
N SER A 50 -3.61 37.22 9.19
CA SER A 50 -4.29 37.40 10.48
C SER A 50 -4.30 36.11 11.31
N PHE A 51 -4.74 36.17 12.57
CA PHE A 51 -4.92 34.97 13.37
C PHE A 51 -5.99 34.03 12.80
N SER A 52 -7.07 34.56 12.24
CA SER A 52 -8.06 33.77 11.51
C SER A 52 -7.42 33.01 10.34
N ASP A 53 -6.58 33.67 9.53
CA ASP A 53 -5.87 33.03 8.40
C ASP A 53 -4.89 31.93 8.83
N VAL A 54 -4.30 32.06 10.01
CA VAL A 54 -3.41 31.03 10.58
C VAL A 54 -4.20 29.78 10.97
N ILE A 55 -5.47 29.94 11.31
CA ILE A 55 -6.33 28.85 11.76
C ILE A 55 -7.06 28.20 10.57
N GLU A 56 -7.61 29.03 9.68
CA GLU A 56 -8.49 28.64 8.59
C GLU A 56 -7.74 28.34 7.28
N GLY A 57 -8.44 27.73 6.33
CA GLY A 57 -7.89 27.44 5.01
C GLY A 57 -7.05 26.15 4.94
N LYS A 58 -6.51 25.88 3.74
CA LYS A 58 -5.74 24.65 3.44
C LYS A 58 -4.37 24.62 4.13
N GLU A 59 -3.72 25.78 4.20
CA GLU A 59 -2.47 26.02 4.96
C GLU A 59 -2.75 26.45 6.41
N GLY A 60 -4.02 26.36 6.84
CA GLY A 60 -4.40 26.64 8.21
C GLY A 60 -3.90 25.57 9.16
N ARG A 61 -3.69 25.94 10.42
CA ARG A 61 -3.12 25.08 11.46
C ARG A 61 -3.86 23.74 11.60
N PHE A 62 -5.18 23.73 11.51
CA PHE A 62 -5.96 22.49 11.62
C PHE A 62 -5.66 21.51 10.48
N ARG A 63 -5.66 21.97 9.24
CA ARG A 63 -5.51 21.09 8.07
C ARG A 63 -4.06 20.70 7.82
N GLU A 64 -3.14 21.62 8.01
CA GLU A 64 -1.72 21.38 7.73
C GLU A 64 -1.02 20.62 8.86
N THR A 65 -1.38 20.88 10.13
CA THR A 65 -0.62 20.37 11.28
C THR A 65 -1.39 19.42 12.19
N LEU A 66 -2.72 19.49 12.27
CA LEU A 66 -3.50 18.63 13.17
C LEU A 66 -4.05 17.40 12.45
N LEU A 67 -4.61 17.55 11.26
CA LEU A 67 -5.15 16.45 10.46
C LEU A 67 -4.07 15.62 9.74
N GLY A 68 -2.93 16.23 9.44
CA GLY A 68 -1.78 15.56 8.85
C GLY A 68 -0.50 16.06 9.50
N LYS A 69 0.47 15.17 9.70
CA LYS A 69 1.80 15.51 10.21
C LYS A 69 2.86 14.75 9.44
N ARG A 70 4.07 15.32 9.41
CA ARG A 70 5.26 14.56 9.03
C ARG A 70 5.58 13.60 10.18
N VAL A 71 5.99 12.38 9.81
CA VAL A 71 6.22 11.29 10.76
C VAL A 71 7.64 10.78 10.60
N ASP A 72 8.30 10.52 11.73
CA ASP A 72 9.58 9.82 11.77
C ASP A 72 9.38 8.33 11.43
N TYR A 73 10.48 7.59 11.25
CA TYR A 73 10.45 6.18 10.85
C TYR A 73 9.62 5.93 9.59
N SER A 74 9.77 6.83 8.61
CA SER A 74 9.13 6.75 7.32
C SER A 74 10.12 6.90 6.17
N GLY A 75 9.81 6.26 5.04
CA GLY A 75 10.61 6.30 3.82
C GLY A 75 9.70 6.34 2.59
N ARG A 76 10.28 6.62 1.42
CA ARG A 76 9.56 6.59 0.14
C ARG A 76 10.49 6.09 -0.96
N SER A 77 9.97 5.22 -1.83
CA SER A 77 10.67 4.82 -3.04
C SER A 77 9.70 4.38 -4.15
N VAL A 78 10.24 4.24 -5.36
CA VAL A 78 9.54 3.67 -6.51
C VAL A 78 9.22 2.20 -6.23
N ILE A 79 8.07 1.74 -6.71
CA ILE A 79 7.67 0.34 -6.59
C ILE A 79 8.00 -0.47 -7.84
N VAL A 80 8.30 -1.75 -7.65
CA VAL A 80 8.48 -2.75 -8.70
C VAL A 80 7.70 -4.01 -8.37
N VAL A 81 7.34 -4.79 -9.38
CA VAL A 81 6.58 -6.03 -9.18
C VAL A 81 7.45 -7.11 -8.55
N GLY A 82 6.95 -7.76 -7.49
CA GLY A 82 7.59 -8.89 -6.81
C GLY A 82 6.75 -10.16 -6.92
N PRO A 83 6.80 -10.89 -8.05
CA PRO A 83 5.93 -12.06 -8.28
C PRO A 83 6.29 -13.28 -7.43
N SER A 84 7.52 -13.35 -6.90
CA SER A 84 7.99 -14.43 -6.01
C SER A 84 7.64 -14.21 -4.54
N LEU A 85 7.11 -13.04 -4.19
CA LEU A 85 6.73 -12.72 -2.81
C LEU A 85 5.44 -13.45 -2.44
N SER A 86 5.28 -13.77 -1.16
CA SER A 86 3.97 -14.15 -0.63
C SER A 86 3.08 -12.92 -0.49
N LEU A 87 1.75 -13.10 -0.47
CA LEU A 87 0.80 -11.98 -0.39
C LEU A 87 1.07 -11.04 0.79
N HIS A 88 1.49 -11.59 1.93
CA HIS A 88 1.79 -10.86 3.17
C HIS A 88 3.20 -10.25 3.22
N GLN A 89 4.01 -10.41 2.18
CA GLN A 89 5.40 -9.97 2.16
C GLN A 89 5.59 -8.78 1.23
N CYS A 90 6.57 -7.93 1.54
CA CYS A 90 7.05 -6.89 0.65
C CYS A 90 8.58 -6.88 0.62
N GLY A 91 9.16 -6.45 -0.49
CA GLY A 91 10.61 -6.26 -0.59
C GLY A 91 10.98 -4.84 -0.16
N LEU A 92 11.85 -4.71 0.83
CA LEU A 92 12.37 -3.42 1.29
C LEU A 92 13.86 -3.28 0.90
N PRO A 93 14.24 -2.19 0.19
CA PRO A 93 15.62 -1.91 -0.15
C PRO A 93 16.54 -1.82 1.06
N ARG A 94 17.76 -2.34 0.92
CA ARG A 94 18.83 -2.27 1.94
C ARG A 94 19.07 -0.86 2.49
N GLU A 95 19.14 0.14 1.60
CA GLU A 95 19.39 1.55 1.97
C GLU A 95 18.27 2.11 2.86
N ILE A 96 17.01 1.81 2.53
CA ILE A 96 15.84 2.28 3.28
C ILE A 96 15.72 1.52 4.60
N ALA A 97 15.92 0.20 4.56
CA ALA A 97 15.80 -0.66 5.74
C ALA A 97 16.80 -0.27 6.84
N ILE A 98 18.06 0.01 6.49
CA ILE A 98 19.05 0.44 7.49
C ILE A 98 18.63 1.71 8.20
N GLU A 99 18.15 2.73 7.48
CA GLU A 99 17.76 4.00 8.08
C GLU A 99 16.50 3.85 8.95
N LEU A 100 15.49 3.13 8.45
CA LEU A 100 14.24 2.91 9.18
C LEU A 100 14.44 2.09 10.46
N PHE A 101 15.34 1.11 10.45
CA PHE A 101 15.57 0.21 11.57
C PHE A 101 16.85 0.52 12.36
N GLN A 102 17.49 1.67 12.11
CA GLN A 102 18.82 1.99 12.64
C GLN A 102 18.93 1.82 14.16
N THR A 103 17.94 2.32 14.90
CA THR A 103 17.91 2.23 16.37
C THR A 103 17.83 0.78 16.87
N PHE A 104 17.04 -0.06 16.20
CA PHE A 104 16.91 -1.48 16.52
C PHE A 104 18.19 -2.25 16.19
N VAL A 105 18.83 -1.93 15.06
CA VAL A 105 20.11 -2.53 14.66
C VAL A 105 21.22 -2.16 15.65
N ILE A 106 21.29 -0.91 16.09
CA ILE A 106 22.25 -0.48 17.13
C ILE A 106 22.04 -1.29 18.42
N ARG A 107 20.78 -1.50 18.84
CA ARG A 107 20.47 -2.32 20.01
C ARG A 107 20.90 -3.77 19.81
N GLY A 108 20.64 -4.37 18.65
CA GLY A 108 21.06 -5.73 18.31
C GLY A 108 22.58 -5.90 18.33
N LEU A 109 23.32 -4.96 17.75
CA LEU A 109 24.79 -4.96 17.74
C LEU A 109 25.41 -4.93 19.14
N ILE A 110 24.84 -4.14 20.05
CA ILE A 110 25.32 -4.08 21.44
C ILE A 110 24.96 -5.36 22.20
N TRP A 111 23.75 -5.88 22.00
CA TRP A 111 23.27 -7.09 22.67
C TRP A 111 24.08 -8.34 22.29
N GLN A 112 24.44 -8.48 21.01
CA GLN A 112 25.26 -9.58 20.52
C GLN A 112 26.78 -9.37 20.71
N HIS A 113 27.19 -8.36 21.49
CA HIS A 113 28.59 -7.97 21.71
C HIS A 113 29.36 -7.62 20.41
N GLY A 114 28.67 -7.31 19.32
CA GLY A 114 29.24 -6.87 18.04
C GLY A 114 29.74 -5.41 18.07
N ALA A 115 29.27 -4.61 19.03
CA ALA A 115 29.76 -3.27 19.33
C ALA A 115 29.76 -3.02 20.85
N SER A 116 30.79 -2.35 21.37
CA SER A 116 30.89 -2.03 22.80
C SER A 116 30.11 -0.77 23.21
N ASN A 117 29.87 0.15 22.27
CA ASN A 117 29.12 1.37 22.52
C ASN A 117 28.32 1.82 21.28
N ILE A 118 27.41 2.78 21.49
CA ILE A 118 26.54 3.34 20.44
C ILE A 118 27.36 4.00 19.31
N GLY A 119 28.49 4.62 19.65
CA GLY A 119 29.35 5.29 18.66
C GLY A 119 29.97 4.31 17.67
N ILE A 120 30.53 3.21 18.18
CA ILE A 120 31.11 2.12 17.38
C ILE A 120 30.01 1.45 16.56
N ALA A 121 28.84 1.16 17.15
CA ALA A 121 27.71 0.62 16.40
C ALA A 121 27.31 1.52 15.21
N LYS A 122 27.27 2.84 15.41
CA LYS A 122 27.02 3.79 14.32
C LYS A 122 28.15 3.79 13.27
N SER A 123 29.41 3.64 13.67
CA SER A 123 30.54 3.51 12.72
C SER A 123 30.38 2.27 11.86
N LYS A 124 30.09 1.12 12.48
CA LYS A 124 29.89 -0.16 11.78
C LYS A 124 28.74 -0.11 10.76
N ILE A 125 27.65 0.58 11.11
CA ILE A 125 26.53 0.81 10.19
C ILE A 125 26.96 1.69 9.01
N ARG A 126 27.73 2.76 9.24
CA ARG A 126 28.27 3.62 8.17
C ARG A 126 29.23 2.87 7.24
N GLU A 127 30.07 2.00 7.81
CA GLU A 127 31.02 1.15 7.10
C GLU A 127 30.37 -0.05 6.40
N LYS A 128 29.07 -0.31 6.66
CA LYS A 128 28.27 -1.39 6.08
C LYS A 128 28.88 -2.78 6.31
N GLU A 129 29.39 -3.03 7.51
CA GLU A 129 29.93 -4.34 7.91
C GLU A 129 28.92 -5.48 7.65
N PRO A 130 29.37 -6.69 7.27
CA PRO A 130 28.49 -7.82 6.94
C PRO A 130 27.53 -8.19 8.07
N ILE A 131 28.00 -8.12 9.33
CA ILE A 131 27.23 -8.41 10.54
C ILE A 131 25.97 -7.52 10.70
N VAL A 132 26.00 -6.31 10.14
CA VAL A 132 24.86 -5.38 10.19
C VAL A 132 23.69 -5.93 9.40
N TRP A 133 23.94 -6.61 8.29
CA TRP A 133 22.88 -7.16 7.43
C TRP A 133 22.21 -8.37 8.06
N GLU A 134 22.97 -9.21 8.76
CA GLU A 134 22.45 -10.37 9.50
C GLU A 134 21.52 -9.91 10.63
N ILE A 135 21.98 -8.94 11.44
CA ILE A 135 21.17 -8.36 12.52
C ILE A 135 19.94 -7.64 11.96
N LEU A 136 20.09 -6.91 10.85
CA LEU A 136 18.95 -6.22 10.23
C LEU A 136 17.88 -7.21 9.78
N GLN A 137 18.26 -8.35 9.17
CA GLN A 137 17.31 -9.39 8.78
C GLN A 137 16.57 -9.97 10.00
N GLU A 138 17.28 -10.24 11.09
CA GLU A 138 16.68 -10.73 12.34
C GLU A 138 15.68 -9.72 12.93
N VAL A 139 16.06 -8.45 13.00
CA VAL A 139 15.20 -7.36 13.48
C VAL A 139 13.95 -7.23 12.61
N MET A 140 14.08 -7.28 11.29
CA MET A 140 12.98 -7.13 10.35
C MET A 140 11.95 -8.26 10.44
N GLN A 141 12.38 -9.51 10.70
CA GLN A 141 11.46 -10.64 10.90
C GLN A 141 10.45 -10.40 12.04
N GLY A 142 10.86 -9.63 13.06
CA GLY A 142 10.01 -9.28 14.20
C GLY A 142 9.09 -8.08 14.00
N HIS A 143 9.19 -7.32 12.89
CA HIS A 143 8.52 -6.04 12.74
C HIS A 143 7.76 -5.92 11.40
N PRO A 144 6.42 -5.76 11.42
CA PRO A 144 5.68 -5.45 10.22
C PRO A 144 5.95 -4.01 9.75
N VAL A 145 5.74 -3.74 8.47
CA VAL A 145 5.79 -2.39 7.89
C VAL A 145 4.48 -2.05 7.20
N LEU A 146 4.11 -0.78 7.20
CA LEU A 146 2.95 -0.28 6.48
C LEU A 146 3.39 0.33 5.17
N LEU A 147 2.79 -0.11 4.06
CA LEU A 147 2.94 0.52 2.75
C LEU A 147 1.72 1.39 2.48
N ASN A 148 1.95 2.60 1.95
CA ASN A 148 0.91 3.56 1.59
C ASN A 148 1.15 4.11 0.19
N ARG A 149 0.11 4.15 -0.64
CA ARG A 149 0.11 4.90 -1.90
C ARG A 149 -0.86 6.07 -1.83
N ALA A 150 -0.37 7.27 -2.15
CA ALA A 150 -1.21 8.45 -2.27
C ALA A 150 -1.75 8.57 -3.71
N PRO A 151 -2.99 9.02 -3.92
CA PRO A 151 -3.99 9.38 -2.91
C PRO A 151 -4.62 8.16 -2.21
N THR A 152 -4.78 8.23 -0.89
CA THR A 152 -5.41 7.17 -0.10
C THR A 152 -6.94 7.33 -0.12
N LEU A 153 -7.61 6.66 -1.06
CA LEU A 153 -9.07 6.78 -1.27
C LEU A 153 -9.91 5.93 -0.32
N HIS A 154 -9.35 4.82 0.16
CA HIS A 154 -10.04 3.88 1.05
C HIS A 154 -9.02 3.13 1.91
N ARG A 155 -9.49 2.39 2.92
CA ARG A 155 -8.61 1.73 3.92
C ARG A 155 -7.51 0.86 3.31
N LEU A 156 -7.77 0.17 2.19
CA LEU A 156 -6.79 -0.71 1.53
C LEU A 156 -5.65 0.05 0.82
N GLY A 157 -5.72 1.39 0.77
CA GLY A 157 -4.60 2.22 0.31
C GLY A 157 -3.45 2.27 1.31
N ILE A 158 -3.63 1.70 2.51
CA ILE A 158 -2.58 1.40 3.49
C ILE A 158 -2.73 -0.07 3.91
N GLN A 159 -1.67 -0.87 3.76
CA GLN A 159 -1.67 -2.26 4.23
C GLN A 159 -0.34 -2.61 4.90
N ALA A 160 -0.39 -3.58 5.81
CA ALA A 160 0.77 -4.11 6.50
C ALA A 160 1.36 -5.32 5.76
N PHE A 161 2.68 -5.41 5.79
CA PHE A 161 3.46 -6.48 5.19
C PHE A 161 4.62 -6.87 6.11
N GLN A 162 5.06 -8.12 5.99
CA GLN A 162 6.34 -8.58 6.50
C GLN A 162 7.44 -8.15 5.52
N PRO A 163 8.38 -7.28 5.93
CA PRO A 163 9.42 -6.85 5.03
C PRO A 163 10.48 -7.95 4.84
N ILE A 164 10.95 -8.10 3.61
CA ILE A 164 12.09 -8.93 3.21
C ILE A 164 13.13 -8.01 2.61
N LEU A 165 14.39 -8.21 2.99
CA LEU A 165 15.50 -7.42 2.46
C LEU A 165 15.73 -7.78 0.98
N VAL A 166 15.68 -6.78 0.09
CA VAL A 166 15.94 -6.96 -1.35
C VAL A 166 17.15 -6.15 -1.80
N GLU A 167 17.78 -6.64 -2.86
CA GLU A 167 18.84 -5.93 -3.57
C GLU A 167 18.24 -4.88 -4.51
N GLY A 168 18.85 -3.69 -4.56
CA GLY A 168 18.35 -2.54 -5.33
C GLY A 168 17.77 -1.43 -4.45
N ARG A 169 17.08 -0.49 -5.10
CA ARG A 169 16.53 0.74 -4.48
C ARG A 169 15.00 0.83 -4.51
N ALA A 170 14.33 -0.08 -5.22
CA ALA A 170 12.89 -0.08 -5.39
C ALA A 170 12.20 -1.03 -4.40
N ILE A 171 10.99 -0.67 -3.97
CA ILE A 171 10.17 -1.50 -3.09
C ILE A 171 9.49 -2.58 -3.94
N CYS A 172 9.65 -3.84 -3.59
CA CYS A 172 8.96 -4.92 -4.30
C CYS A 172 7.56 -5.12 -3.72
N LEU A 173 6.54 -4.98 -4.55
CA LEU A 173 5.13 -5.12 -4.19
C LEU A 173 4.52 -6.39 -4.81
N HIS A 174 3.68 -7.07 -4.04
CA HIS A 174 2.96 -8.23 -4.55
C HIS A 174 1.89 -7.83 -5.59
N PRO A 175 1.80 -8.47 -6.77
CA PRO A 175 0.89 -8.03 -7.84
C PRO A 175 -0.60 -8.06 -7.47
N LEU A 176 -1.04 -8.99 -6.62
CA LEU A 176 -2.45 -9.08 -6.18
C LEU A 176 -2.91 -7.94 -5.25
N VAL A 177 -2.00 -7.15 -4.67
CA VAL A 177 -2.41 -6.00 -3.83
C VAL A 177 -2.48 -4.70 -4.63
N CYS A 178 -1.95 -4.66 -5.85
CA CYS A 178 -1.91 -3.47 -6.70
C CYS A 178 -3.30 -2.84 -6.90
N LYS A 179 -4.34 -3.66 -7.07
CA LYS A 179 -5.73 -3.18 -7.20
C LYS A 179 -6.21 -2.42 -5.94
N GLY A 180 -5.81 -2.87 -4.75
CA GLY A 180 -6.12 -2.18 -3.49
C GLY A 180 -5.39 -0.85 -3.32
N PHE A 181 -4.19 -0.71 -3.88
CA PHE A 181 -3.46 0.56 -3.89
C PHE A 181 -3.79 1.44 -5.11
N ASN A 182 -4.56 0.91 -6.06
CA ASN A 182 -4.72 1.45 -7.40
C ASN A 182 -3.37 1.72 -8.10
N ALA A 183 -2.37 0.88 -7.81
CA ALA A 183 -0.98 1.07 -8.18
C ALA A 183 -0.64 0.41 -9.53
N ASP A 184 0.20 1.06 -10.30
CA ASP A 184 0.88 0.52 -11.47
C ASP A 184 2.41 0.62 -11.30
N PHE A 185 3.18 0.32 -12.34
CA PHE A 185 4.64 0.21 -12.28
C PHE A 185 5.33 1.11 -13.31
N ASP A 186 4.74 2.27 -13.63
CA ASP A 186 5.27 3.24 -14.61
C ASP A 186 6.16 4.33 -13.99
N GLY A 187 6.41 4.25 -12.68
CA GLY A 187 7.12 5.28 -11.91
C GLY A 187 6.46 5.60 -10.57
N ASP A 188 5.30 4.99 -10.30
CA ASP A 188 4.60 5.01 -9.03
C ASP A 188 5.52 4.85 -7.80
N GLN A 189 5.23 5.63 -6.76
CA GLN A 189 5.98 5.64 -5.51
C GLN A 189 5.08 5.30 -4.33
N MET A 190 5.62 4.56 -3.36
CA MET A 190 4.95 4.26 -2.10
C MET A 190 5.76 4.74 -0.91
N ALA A 191 5.03 5.19 0.12
CA ALA A 191 5.59 5.47 1.42
C ALA A 191 5.61 4.19 2.27
N VAL A 192 6.63 4.09 3.12
CA VAL A 192 6.81 3.02 4.10
C VAL A 192 6.78 3.65 5.50
N HIS A 193 6.08 3.01 6.44
CA HIS A 193 6.06 3.42 7.85
C HIS A 193 6.32 2.21 8.75
N VAL A 194 7.10 2.40 9.82
CA VAL A 194 7.41 1.35 10.80
C VAL A 194 6.60 1.57 12.08
N PRO A 195 5.66 0.67 12.44
CA PRO A 195 5.00 0.68 13.74
C PRO A 195 6.00 0.36 14.87
N LEU A 196 6.09 1.24 15.86
CA LEU A 196 7.09 1.11 16.94
C LEU A 196 6.52 0.41 18.18
N SER A 197 5.36 0.84 18.67
CA SER A 197 4.77 0.28 19.88
C SER A 197 4.23 -1.13 19.64
N LEU A 198 4.13 -1.92 20.71
CA LEU A 198 3.61 -3.30 20.62
C LEU A 198 2.15 -3.32 20.18
N GLU A 199 1.36 -2.34 20.61
CA GLU A 199 -0.03 -2.16 20.22
C GLU A 199 -0.14 -1.88 18.72
N ALA A 200 0.67 -0.95 18.20
CA ALA A 200 0.67 -0.62 16.78
C ALA A 200 1.14 -1.80 15.91
N GLN A 201 2.13 -2.57 16.37
CA GLN A 201 2.55 -3.81 15.69
C GLN A 201 1.46 -4.88 15.71
N ALA A 202 0.72 -5.01 16.82
CA ALA A 202 -0.40 -5.94 16.94
C ALA A 202 -1.57 -5.55 16.03
N GLU A 203 -1.94 -4.27 15.99
CA GLU A 203 -2.95 -3.74 15.07
C GLU A 203 -2.55 -3.96 13.61
N ALA A 204 -1.29 -3.69 13.26
CA ALA A 204 -0.78 -3.95 11.93
C ALA A 204 -0.99 -5.43 11.57
N ARG A 205 -0.55 -6.36 12.42
CA ARG A 205 -0.66 -7.81 12.24
C ARG A 205 -2.08 -8.33 12.13
N LEU A 206 -2.97 -7.88 13.01
CA LEU A 206 -4.32 -8.43 13.14
C LEU A 206 -5.32 -7.77 12.19
N LEU A 207 -5.14 -6.49 11.89
CA LEU A 207 -6.14 -5.69 11.17
C LEU A 207 -5.68 -5.28 9.78
N MET A 208 -4.39 -5.02 9.59
CA MET A 208 -3.89 -4.37 8.37
C MET A 208 -3.11 -5.29 7.44
N PHE A 209 -2.74 -6.51 7.84
CA PHE A 209 -2.00 -7.43 6.98
C PHE A 209 -2.78 -7.70 5.68
N SER A 210 -2.06 -7.66 4.56
CA SER A 210 -2.66 -7.80 3.22
C SER A 210 -3.45 -9.10 3.05
N HIS A 211 -2.97 -10.22 3.59
CA HIS A 211 -3.64 -11.52 3.49
C HIS A 211 -4.94 -11.62 4.31
N MET A 212 -5.17 -10.72 5.27
CA MET A 212 -6.42 -10.63 6.02
C MET A 212 -7.44 -9.73 5.33
N ASN A 213 -7.00 -8.91 4.38
CA ASN A 213 -7.78 -7.87 3.72
C ASN A 213 -8.06 -8.19 2.24
N LEU A 214 -8.64 -9.36 1.98
CA LEU A 214 -8.88 -9.87 0.62
C LEU A 214 -10.15 -9.33 -0.04
N LEU A 215 -11.07 -8.76 0.74
CA LEU A 215 -12.38 -8.30 0.29
C LEU A 215 -12.46 -6.77 0.31
N SER A 216 -13.20 -6.22 -0.66
CA SER A 216 -13.57 -4.82 -0.68
C SER A 216 -14.52 -4.51 0.48
N PRO A 217 -14.21 -3.54 1.34
CA PRO A 217 -15.10 -3.16 2.44
C PRO A 217 -16.42 -2.52 1.96
N ALA A 218 -16.49 -2.03 0.72
CA ALA A 218 -17.69 -1.37 0.20
C ALA A 218 -18.75 -2.36 -0.31
N ILE A 219 -18.32 -3.40 -1.02
CA ILE A 219 -19.23 -4.32 -1.75
C ILE A 219 -19.14 -5.76 -1.19
N GLY A 220 -18.03 -6.12 -0.55
CA GLY A 220 -17.76 -7.51 -0.13
C GLY A 220 -17.09 -8.36 -1.21
N ASP A 221 -16.96 -7.85 -2.43
CA ASP A 221 -16.29 -8.55 -3.54
C ASP A 221 -14.78 -8.73 -3.29
N PRO A 222 -14.17 -9.81 -3.79
CA PRO A 222 -12.74 -10.02 -3.66
C PRO A 222 -11.95 -8.99 -4.46
N ILE A 223 -10.99 -8.33 -3.80
CA ILE A 223 -10.13 -7.32 -4.42
C ILE A 223 -8.79 -7.91 -4.88
N SER A 224 -8.24 -8.83 -4.10
CA SER A 224 -6.98 -9.54 -4.39
C SER A 224 -7.24 -10.75 -5.28
N VAL A 225 -7.69 -10.48 -6.50
CA VAL A 225 -7.97 -11.49 -7.53
C VAL A 225 -6.90 -11.51 -8.61
N PRO A 226 -6.65 -12.66 -9.27
CA PRO A 226 -5.83 -12.70 -10.47
C PRO A 226 -6.25 -11.64 -11.49
N THR A 227 -5.29 -10.93 -12.07
CA THR A 227 -5.49 -9.88 -13.08
C THR A 227 -4.59 -10.12 -14.27
N GLN A 228 -4.97 -9.57 -15.43
CA GLN A 228 -4.17 -9.51 -16.67
C GLN A 228 -3.43 -10.83 -16.96
N ASP A 229 -2.11 -10.86 -16.80
CA ASP A 229 -1.25 -12.01 -17.10
C ASP A 229 -1.66 -13.29 -16.38
N MET A 230 -2.06 -13.18 -15.10
CA MET A 230 -2.53 -14.33 -14.33
C MET A 230 -3.83 -14.90 -14.90
N LEU A 231 -4.76 -14.02 -15.32
CA LEU A 231 -6.01 -14.45 -15.95
C LEU A 231 -5.76 -15.06 -17.33
N ILE A 232 -4.85 -14.50 -18.12
CA ILE A 232 -4.50 -15.04 -19.44
C ILE A 232 -3.87 -16.43 -19.26
N GLY A 233 -2.96 -16.61 -18.30
CA GLY A 233 -2.35 -17.91 -18.00
C GLY A 233 -3.40 -18.94 -17.58
N LEU A 234 -4.28 -18.59 -16.65
CA LEU A 234 -5.37 -19.48 -16.22
C LEU A 234 -6.35 -19.78 -17.36
N TYR A 235 -6.67 -18.79 -18.19
CA TYR A 235 -7.56 -18.94 -19.32
C TYR A 235 -6.97 -19.89 -20.36
N VAL A 236 -5.70 -19.70 -20.75
CA VAL A 236 -5.01 -20.60 -21.70
C VAL A 236 -4.90 -22.02 -21.15
N LEU A 237 -4.69 -22.20 -19.84
CA LEU A 237 -4.67 -23.54 -19.23
C LEU A 237 -6.05 -24.21 -19.15
N THR A 238 -7.13 -23.42 -19.19
CA THR A 238 -8.51 -23.93 -19.06
C THR A 238 -9.30 -23.83 -20.38
N ILE A 239 -8.68 -23.37 -21.46
CA ILE A 239 -9.31 -23.24 -22.78
C ILE A 239 -9.50 -24.65 -23.37
N GLY A 240 -10.75 -25.06 -23.52
CA GLY A 240 -11.07 -26.40 -24.00
C GLY A 240 -12.57 -26.66 -24.06
N ASN A 241 -12.96 -27.64 -24.87
CA ASN A 241 -14.37 -28.03 -24.99
C ASN A 241 -14.85 -28.68 -23.68
N ARG A 242 -16.01 -28.22 -23.18
CA ARG A 242 -16.69 -28.73 -21.98
C ARG A 242 -17.14 -30.18 -22.17
N ARG A 243 -16.23 -31.16 -22.14
CA ARG A 243 -16.56 -32.57 -21.90
C ARG A 243 -16.60 -32.74 -20.38
N GLY A 244 -17.79 -33.02 -19.85
CA GLY A 244 -18.16 -32.76 -18.47
C GLY A 244 -17.47 -33.59 -17.38
N ILE A 245 -17.87 -33.35 -16.14
CA ILE A 245 -17.49 -34.13 -14.95
C ILE A 245 -18.43 -35.34 -14.86
N CYS A 246 -17.91 -36.56 -14.93
CA CYS A 246 -18.69 -37.77 -14.63
C CYS A 246 -18.33 -38.27 -13.22
N ALA A 247 -19.19 -37.95 -12.25
CA ALA A 247 -19.12 -38.58 -10.93
C ALA A 247 -19.75 -39.98 -10.98
N ASN A 248 -19.06 -41.00 -10.48
CA ASN A 248 -19.76 -42.17 -9.96
C ASN A 248 -18.98 -42.76 -8.78
N ARG A 249 -19.45 -42.47 -7.55
CA ARG A 249 -18.91 -43.11 -6.34
C ARG A 249 -19.73 -44.32 -5.90
N TYR A 250 -21.01 -44.40 -6.26
CA TYR A 250 -21.87 -45.61 -6.21
C TYR A 250 -23.09 -45.35 -7.11
N ASN A 251 -23.37 -46.21 -8.08
CA ASN A 251 -24.74 -46.33 -8.62
C ASN A 251 -25.18 -47.80 -8.50
N PRO A 252 -25.92 -48.18 -7.45
CA PRO A 252 -26.59 -49.48 -7.44
C PRO A 252 -28.00 -49.41 -8.05
N TYR A 253 -28.66 -48.25 -8.10
CA TYR A 253 -30.07 -48.17 -8.54
C TYR A 253 -30.46 -46.81 -9.12
N ASN A 254 -30.05 -46.55 -10.37
CA ASN A 254 -30.84 -45.73 -11.28
C ASN A 254 -30.43 -46.04 -12.73
N CYS A 255 -30.99 -47.13 -13.24
CA CYS A 255 -31.21 -47.33 -14.65
C CYS A 255 -32.62 -46.77 -14.94
N GLY A 256 -32.72 -45.48 -15.18
CA GLY A 256 -34.02 -44.83 -15.37
C GLY A 256 -33.88 -43.36 -15.76
N ASN A 257 -33.95 -43.10 -17.06
CA ASN A 257 -34.39 -41.84 -17.66
C ASN A 257 -33.63 -40.57 -17.26
N TYR A 258 -32.38 -40.43 -17.70
CA TYR A 258 -31.92 -39.12 -18.16
C TYR A 258 -31.94 -39.13 -19.68
N GLN A 259 -32.94 -38.46 -20.25
CA GLN A 259 -32.96 -38.13 -21.67
C GLN A 259 -31.66 -37.39 -21.99
N ASN A 260 -30.80 -38.02 -22.79
CA ASN A 260 -29.79 -37.34 -23.57
C ASN A 260 -30.50 -36.29 -24.44
N LYS A 261 -30.62 -35.06 -23.96
CA LYS A 261 -30.90 -33.94 -24.85
C LYS A 261 -29.64 -33.72 -25.68
N THR A 262 -29.63 -34.37 -26.84
CA THR A 262 -28.83 -34.03 -28.01
C THR A 262 -28.94 -32.53 -28.23
N VAL A 263 -27.87 -31.81 -27.92
CA VAL A 263 -27.63 -30.50 -28.51
C VAL A 263 -27.03 -30.79 -29.87
N ASP A 264 -27.91 -30.97 -30.85
CA ASP A 264 -27.52 -31.00 -32.25
C ASP A 264 -27.09 -29.59 -32.66
N ASN A 265 -25.82 -29.45 -33.04
CA ASN A 265 -25.43 -28.67 -34.21
C ASN A 265 -24.02 -29.06 -34.68
N ASN A 266 -24.02 -30.01 -35.61
CA ASN A 266 -23.27 -30.08 -36.87
C ASN A 266 -21.73 -29.95 -36.92
N ASN A 267 -21.15 -31.04 -37.44
CA ASN A 267 -19.91 -31.13 -38.22
C ASN A 267 -18.57 -31.02 -37.50
N TYR A 268 -18.35 -31.89 -36.51
CA TYR A 268 -17.03 -32.46 -36.29
C TYR A 268 -17.11 -33.98 -36.41
N LYS A 269 -16.50 -34.49 -37.49
CA LYS A 269 -16.31 -35.91 -37.77
C LYS A 269 -15.46 -36.49 -36.63
N TYR A 270 -16.11 -37.05 -35.61
CA TYR A 270 -15.45 -37.70 -34.48
C TYR A 270 -14.69 -38.93 -34.99
N THR A 271 -13.40 -38.78 -35.26
CA THR A 271 -12.49 -39.91 -35.23
C THR A 271 -12.41 -40.37 -33.78
N LYS A 272 -12.80 -41.63 -33.58
CA LYS A 272 -12.82 -42.36 -32.31
C LYS A 272 -11.39 -42.69 -31.85
N GLU A 273 -10.49 -41.70 -31.88
CA GLU A 273 -9.19 -41.82 -31.22
C GLU A 273 -9.48 -41.82 -29.72
N LYS A 274 -9.18 -42.95 -29.06
CA LYS A 274 -9.40 -43.14 -27.63
C LYS A 274 -8.68 -42.02 -26.89
N GLU A 275 -9.43 -41.11 -26.27
CA GLU A 275 -8.85 -40.13 -25.37
C GLU A 275 -8.03 -40.86 -24.30
N PRO A 276 -6.82 -40.38 -23.97
CA PRO A 276 -5.95 -41.05 -23.04
C PRO A 276 -6.55 -41.04 -21.64
N TYR A 277 -6.60 -42.22 -21.02
CA TYR A 277 -7.09 -42.43 -19.65
C TYR A 277 -5.92 -42.64 -18.70
N PHE A 278 -5.92 -41.91 -17.58
CA PHE A 278 -4.90 -41.97 -16.54
C PHE A 278 -5.51 -42.29 -15.19
N CYS A 279 -4.85 -43.19 -14.45
CA CYS A 279 -5.23 -43.55 -13.08
C CYS A 279 -4.67 -42.59 -12.02
N SER A 280 -3.60 -41.86 -12.35
CA SER A 280 -2.86 -40.96 -11.47
C SER A 280 -2.44 -39.70 -12.21
N SER A 281 -2.36 -38.56 -11.49
CA SER A 281 -1.87 -37.30 -12.05
C SER A 281 -0.39 -37.39 -12.46
N TYR A 282 0.41 -38.20 -11.76
CA TYR A 282 1.81 -38.44 -12.12
C TYR A 282 1.96 -39.13 -13.48
N ASP A 283 1.06 -40.05 -13.84
CA ASP A 283 1.10 -40.75 -15.13
C ASP A 283 0.79 -39.78 -16.27
N ALA A 284 -0.19 -38.89 -16.07
CA ALA A 284 -0.53 -37.84 -17.01
C ALA A 284 0.64 -36.85 -17.19
N LEU A 285 1.29 -36.44 -16.10
CA LEU A 285 2.50 -35.61 -16.14
C LEU A 285 3.67 -36.31 -16.84
N GLY A 286 3.83 -37.63 -16.65
CA GLY A 286 4.81 -38.44 -17.36
C GLY A 286 4.56 -38.49 -18.86
N ALA A 287 3.31 -38.68 -19.27
CA ALA A 287 2.90 -38.66 -20.67
C ALA A 287 3.12 -37.28 -21.32
N TYR A 288 2.85 -36.19 -20.60
CA TYR A 288 3.16 -34.83 -21.02
C TYR A 288 4.67 -34.63 -21.22
N ARG A 289 5.51 -35.05 -20.27
CA ARG A 289 6.98 -34.96 -20.39
C ARG A 289 7.52 -35.77 -21.58
N GLN A 290 6.87 -36.88 -21.90
CA GLN A 290 7.17 -37.71 -23.08
C GLN A 290 6.58 -37.14 -24.38
N LYS A 291 5.97 -35.95 -24.36
CA LYS A 291 5.30 -35.29 -25.49
C LYS A 291 4.21 -36.13 -26.17
N ARG A 292 3.60 -37.06 -25.42
CA ARG A 292 2.46 -37.87 -25.91
C ARG A 292 1.13 -37.11 -25.86
N ILE A 293 1.08 -36.06 -25.05
CA ILE A 293 -0.09 -35.26 -24.70
C ILE A 293 0.38 -33.80 -24.64
N SER A 294 -0.43 -32.88 -25.16
CA SER A 294 -0.22 -31.44 -25.03
C SER A 294 -1.07 -30.87 -23.88
N LEU A 295 -0.76 -29.67 -23.37
CA LEU A 295 -1.47 -29.08 -22.22
C LEU A 295 -2.97 -28.90 -22.46
N ASP A 296 -3.33 -28.67 -23.70
CA ASP A 296 -4.65 -28.40 -24.26
C ASP A 296 -5.40 -29.67 -24.74
N SER A 297 -4.73 -30.83 -24.72
CA SER A 297 -5.37 -32.07 -25.18
C SER A 297 -6.31 -32.67 -24.11
N PRO A 298 -7.54 -33.06 -24.48
CA PRO A 298 -8.50 -33.64 -23.55
C PRO A 298 -8.04 -35.02 -23.08
N LEU A 299 -8.21 -35.30 -21.79
CA LEU A 299 -7.86 -36.58 -21.16
C LEU A 299 -8.88 -36.96 -20.09
N TRP A 300 -8.93 -38.26 -19.78
CA TRP A 300 -9.68 -38.76 -18.63
C TRP A 300 -8.72 -39.04 -17.48
N LEU A 301 -8.94 -38.39 -16.34
CA LEU A 301 -8.15 -38.62 -15.13
C LEU A 301 -9.03 -39.19 -14.03
N ARG A 302 -8.63 -40.33 -13.46
CA ARG A 302 -9.24 -40.85 -12.23
C ARG A 302 -8.81 -39.97 -11.06
N TRP A 303 -9.61 -38.97 -10.74
CA TRP A 303 -9.38 -38.13 -9.58
C TRP A 303 -9.72 -38.87 -8.29
N LYS A 304 -8.73 -39.18 -7.47
CA LYS A 304 -8.94 -39.68 -6.10
C LYS A 304 -9.17 -38.46 -5.20
N LEU A 305 -10.43 -38.26 -4.79
CA LEU A 305 -10.79 -37.32 -3.72
C LEU A 305 -10.32 -37.85 -2.37
#